data_AF-X1EYD3-F1
#
_entry.id   AF-X1EYD3-F1
#
_cell.length_a   1.000
_cell.length_b   1.000
_cell.length_c   1.000
_cell.angle_alpha   90.00
_cell.angle_beta   90.00
_cell.angle_gamma   90.00
#
_symmetry.space_group_name_H-M   'P 1'
#
loop_
_entity.id
_entity.type
_entity.pdbx_description
1 polymer ?
#
loop_
_entity_poly.entity_id
_entity_poly.type
_entity_poly.pdbx_seq_one_letter_code
_entity_poly.pdbx_strand_id
1 'polypeptide(L)'
;TISKAIKIGKSVISARNNSEDPVDVFRKKVSGINIFHGKITEINEEEAEGFYFTKVKLTGLGKDNNSSCELIIKNETMACWKNGELQIVFPDLLCMLDPKTGRGIMSIELKENLELKLVAMPCHERLREALKHPDGKIAFSSKRYGQNIKYIPLEELH
;
A
#
# COMPACT_ATOMS: atom_id res chain seq x y z
N THR A 1 5.58 -7.15 14.63
CA THR A 1 6.44 -7.16 15.83
C THR A 1 7.76 -6.49 15.52
N ILE A 2 8.42 -5.91 16.53
CA ILE A 2 9.71 -5.20 16.36
C ILE A 2 10.78 -6.13 15.77
N SER A 3 10.91 -7.36 16.28
CA SER A 3 11.89 -8.33 15.79
C SER A 3 11.69 -8.69 14.31
N LYS A 4 10.43 -8.79 13.85
CA LYS A 4 10.12 -9.02 12.43
C LYS A 4 10.56 -7.83 11.57
N ALA A 5 10.25 -6.60 12.00
CA ALA A 5 10.65 -5.39 11.30
C ALA A 5 12.18 -5.26 11.18
N ILE A 6 12.93 -5.53 12.27
CA ILE A 6 14.39 -5.53 12.27
C ILE A 6 14.94 -6.57 11.28
N LYS A 7 14.39 -7.80 11.27
CA LYS A 7 14.83 -8.86 10.36
C LYS A 7 14.60 -8.50 8.89
N ILE A 8 13.45 -7.90 8.58
CA ILE A 8 13.13 -7.40 7.23
C ILE A 8 14.11 -6.29 6.84
N GLY A 9 14.29 -5.29 7.70
CA GLY A 9 15.20 -4.18 7.45
C GLY A 9 16.64 -4.63 7.17
N LYS A 10 17.16 -5.57 7.97
CA LYS A 10 18.48 -6.18 7.72
C LYS A 10 18.56 -6.87 6.36
N SER A 11 17.50 -7.56 5.95
CA SER A 11 17.44 -8.26 4.66
C SER A 11 17.45 -7.26 3.49
N VAL A 12 16.68 -6.17 3.59
CA VAL A 12 16.64 -5.10 2.58
C VAL A 12 18.00 -4.39 2.48
N ILE A 13 18.66 -4.09 3.60
CA ILE A 13 20.00 -3.49 3.61
C ILE A 13 21.03 -4.44 2.95
N SER A 14 20.98 -5.74 3.27
CA SER A 14 21.87 -6.72 2.65
C SER A 14 21.66 -6.81 1.14
N ALA A 15 20.41 -6.78 0.67
CA ALA A 15 20.07 -6.84 -0.75
C ALA A 15 20.74 -5.69 -1.53
N ARG A 16 20.71 -4.47 -0.98
CA ARG A 16 21.38 -3.29 -1.57
C ARG A 16 22.89 -3.51 -1.74
N ASN A 17 23.53 -4.09 -0.73
CA ASN A 17 24.97 -4.33 -0.75
C ASN A 17 25.38 -5.46 -1.72
N ASN A 18 24.46 -6.40 -1.98
CA ASN A 18 24.69 -7.56 -2.83
C ASN A 18 24.19 -7.37 -4.28
N SER A 19 23.74 -6.17 -4.65
CA SER A 19 23.14 -5.88 -5.97
C SER A 19 21.90 -6.75 -6.30
N GLU A 20 21.15 -7.16 -5.28
CA GLU A 20 19.84 -7.82 -5.42
C GLU A 20 18.72 -6.76 -5.47
N ASP A 21 17.55 -7.09 -6.05
CA ASP A 21 16.38 -6.18 -6.00
C ASP A 21 15.83 -6.11 -4.54
N PRO A 22 16.00 -4.97 -3.83
CA PRO A 22 15.62 -4.87 -2.44
C PRO A 22 14.10 -4.91 -2.24
N VAL A 23 13.32 -4.50 -3.24
CA VAL A 23 11.85 -4.57 -3.20
C VAL A 23 11.39 -6.02 -3.35
N ASP A 24 12.00 -6.79 -4.23
CA ASP A 24 11.67 -8.22 -4.35
C ASP A 24 12.05 -9.01 -3.08
N VAL A 25 13.19 -8.68 -2.47
CA VAL A 25 13.58 -9.24 -1.17
C VAL A 25 12.56 -8.89 -0.10
N PHE A 26 12.14 -7.62 0.00
CA PHE A 26 11.07 -7.21 0.92
C PHE A 26 9.79 -8.00 0.69
N ARG A 27 9.30 -8.04 -0.56
CA ARG A 27 8.10 -8.77 -0.98
C ARG A 27 8.14 -10.22 -0.52
N LYS A 28 9.24 -10.93 -0.78
CA LYS A 28 9.44 -12.32 -0.34
C LYS A 28 9.41 -12.46 1.18
N LYS A 29 10.00 -11.54 1.93
CA LYS A 29 10.03 -11.60 3.42
C LYS A 29 8.67 -11.35 4.06
N VAL A 30 7.80 -10.61 3.39
CA VAL A 30 6.44 -10.33 3.87
C VAL A 30 5.38 -11.21 3.24
N SER A 31 5.77 -12.14 2.36
CA SER A 31 4.85 -12.94 1.53
C SER A 31 3.86 -12.05 0.77
N GLY A 32 4.36 -10.93 0.24
CA GLY A 32 3.54 -9.92 -0.42
C GLY A 32 3.41 -10.10 -1.93
N ILE A 33 2.58 -9.26 -2.53
CA ILE A 33 2.24 -9.23 -3.95
C ILE A 33 2.66 -7.88 -4.52
N ASN A 34 3.28 -7.88 -5.70
CA ASN A 34 3.57 -6.63 -6.42
C ASN A 34 2.28 -6.12 -7.08
N ILE A 35 1.83 -4.93 -6.70
CA ILE A 35 0.60 -4.35 -7.24
C ILE A 35 0.88 -3.43 -8.42
N PHE A 36 1.88 -2.55 -8.27
CA PHE A 36 2.15 -1.52 -9.26
C PHE A 36 3.58 -0.98 -9.16
N HIS A 37 4.16 -0.60 -10.28
CA HIS A 37 5.34 0.24 -10.37
C HIS A 37 5.00 1.48 -11.18
N GLY A 38 5.17 2.66 -10.59
CA GLY A 38 4.73 3.89 -11.25
C GLY A 38 5.33 5.15 -10.66
N LYS A 39 5.01 6.27 -11.30
CA LYS A 39 5.42 7.61 -10.90
C LYS A 39 4.21 8.45 -10.56
N ILE A 40 4.28 9.19 -9.46
CA ILE A 40 3.19 10.08 -9.02
C ILE A 40 3.00 11.21 -10.03
N THR A 41 1.76 11.42 -10.45
CA THR A 41 1.35 12.50 -11.36
C THR A 41 0.43 13.52 -10.73
N GLU A 42 -0.26 13.17 -9.63
CA GLU A 42 -1.23 14.04 -8.99
C GLU A 42 -1.36 13.69 -7.52
N ILE A 43 -1.48 14.70 -6.66
CA ILE A 43 -1.74 14.57 -5.22
C ILE A 43 -2.79 15.60 -4.85
N ASN A 44 -3.94 15.15 -4.36
CA ASN A 44 -5.02 16.02 -3.89
C ASN A 44 -5.42 15.66 -2.46
N GLU A 45 -5.66 16.67 -1.64
CA GLU A 45 -6.24 16.50 -0.32
C GLU A 45 -7.77 16.62 -0.40
N GLU A 46 -8.47 15.73 0.28
CA GLU A 46 -9.92 15.71 0.35
C GLU A 46 -10.39 15.52 1.79
N GLU A 47 -11.61 15.99 2.06
CA GLU A 47 -12.30 15.81 3.32
C GLU A 47 -13.64 15.11 3.07
N ALA A 48 -13.95 14.07 3.84
CA ALA A 48 -15.26 13.43 3.86
C ALA A 48 -15.65 13.00 5.27
N GLU A 49 -16.90 13.28 5.67
CA GLU A 49 -17.44 12.92 6.99
C GLU A 49 -16.53 13.35 8.17
N GLY A 50 -15.84 14.50 8.05
CA GLY A 50 -14.89 15.01 9.04
C GLY A 50 -13.52 14.31 9.06
N PHE A 51 -13.20 13.53 8.02
CA PHE A 51 -11.91 12.87 7.87
C PHE A 51 -11.14 13.41 6.66
N TYR A 52 -9.89 13.81 6.90
CA TYR A 52 -8.93 14.17 5.86
C TYR A 52 -8.23 12.94 5.29
N PHE A 53 -8.12 12.86 3.97
CA PHE A 53 -7.35 11.86 3.25
C PHE A 53 -6.79 12.43 1.96
N THR A 54 -5.75 11.79 1.44
CA THR A 54 -5.07 12.20 0.23
C THR A 54 -5.38 11.22 -0.90
N LYS A 55 -5.79 11.73 -2.06
CA LYS A 55 -5.85 10.97 -3.31
C LYS A 55 -4.54 11.13 -4.05
N VAL A 56 -3.93 10.02 -4.45
CA VAL A 56 -2.68 10.02 -5.21
C VAL A 56 -2.86 9.23 -6.49
N LYS A 57 -2.51 9.81 -7.63
CA LYS A 57 -2.50 9.12 -8.91
C LYS A 57 -1.08 8.84 -9.38
N LEU A 58 -0.88 7.66 -9.94
CA LEU A 58 0.37 7.21 -10.53
C LEU A 58 0.15 6.77 -11.97
N THR A 59 1.12 7.09 -12.83
CA THR A 59 1.25 6.47 -14.15
C THR A 59 2.27 5.35 -14.10
N GLY A 60 1.96 4.24 -14.76
CA GLY A 60 2.77 3.03 -14.66
C GLY A 60 4.08 3.09 -15.43
N LEU A 61 5.07 2.35 -14.94
CA LEU A 61 6.43 2.27 -15.46
C LEU A 61 6.84 0.81 -15.72
N GLY A 62 7.66 0.59 -16.74
CA GLY A 62 8.19 -0.73 -17.06
C GLY A 62 7.06 -1.70 -17.46
N LYS A 63 6.83 -2.73 -16.64
CA LYS A 63 5.76 -3.73 -16.89
C LYS A 63 4.35 -3.15 -16.76
N ASP A 64 4.19 -2.07 -16.01
CA ASP A 64 2.92 -1.39 -15.80
C ASP A 64 2.72 -0.21 -16.77
N ASN A 65 3.58 -0.06 -17.79
CA ASN A 65 3.40 0.96 -18.83
C ASN A 65 1.97 0.94 -19.40
N ASN A 66 1.42 2.12 -19.68
CA ASN A 66 0.02 2.34 -20.11
C ASN A 66 -1.05 1.94 -19.10
N SER A 67 -0.71 1.65 -17.84
CA SER A 67 -1.67 1.52 -16.75
C SER A 67 -1.64 2.75 -15.84
N SER A 68 -2.73 2.95 -15.12
CA SER A 68 -2.85 3.94 -14.04
C SER A 68 -3.11 3.26 -12.70
N CYS A 69 -2.72 3.94 -11.62
CA CYS A 69 -2.98 3.50 -10.27
C CYS A 69 -3.46 4.68 -9.43
N GLU A 70 -4.48 4.45 -8.60
CA GLU A 70 -5.06 5.43 -7.70
C GLU A 70 -5.00 4.92 -6.28
N LEU A 71 -4.51 5.76 -5.37
CA LEU A 71 -4.40 5.47 -3.95
C LEU A 71 -5.26 6.45 -3.15
N ILE A 72 -5.89 5.92 -2.10
CA ILE A 72 -6.46 6.72 -1.01
C ILE A 72 -5.58 6.52 0.21
N ILE A 73 -5.08 7.61 0.78
CA ILE A 73 -4.06 7.58 1.85
C ILE A 73 -4.54 8.41 3.04
N LYS A 74 -4.35 7.89 4.26
CA LYS A 74 -4.42 8.67 5.51
C LYS A 74 -3.05 8.62 6.20
N ASN A 75 -2.95 7.91 7.32
CA ASN A 75 -1.67 7.56 7.93
C ASN A 75 -1.01 6.42 7.16
N GLU A 76 -1.82 5.45 6.70
CA GLU A 76 -1.45 4.36 5.80
C GLU A 76 -2.23 4.45 4.49
N THR A 77 -1.84 3.63 3.51
CA THR A 77 -2.64 3.43 2.30
C THR A 77 -3.92 2.69 2.65
N MET A 78 -5.05 3.32 2.38
CA MET A 78 -6.39 2.83 2.74
C MET A 78 -7.01 1.96 1.64
N ALA A 79 -6.77 2.30 0.38
CA ALA A 79 -7.25 1.55 -0.78
C ALA A 79 -6.40 1.85 -2.02
N CYS A 80 -6.40 0.91 -2.96
CA CYS A 80 -5.70 1.02 -4.23
C CYS A 80 -6.56 0.48 -5.37
N TRP A 81 -6.57 1.19 -6.49
CA TRP A 81 -7.13 0.72 -7.75
C TRP A 81 -6.07 0.75 -8.83
N LYS A 82 -6.07 -0.26 -9.70
CA LYS A 82 -5.25 -0.30 -10.91
C LYS A 82 -6.21 -0.36 -12.09
N ASN A 83 -6.14 0.61 -13.00
CA ASN A 83 -7.05 0.73 -14.14
C ASN A 83 -8.54 0.69 -13.73
N GLY A 84 -8.88 1.24 -12.56
CA GLY A 84 -10.24 1.22 -12.00
C GLY A 84 -10.64 -0.05 -11.25
N GLU A 85 -9.81 -1.10 -11.25
CA GLU A 85 -10.09 -2.34 -10.52
C GLU A 85 -9.46 -2.31 -9.12
N LEU A 86 -10.25 -2.62 -8.09
CA LEU A 86 -9.80 -2.64 -6.70
C LEU A 86 -8.71 -3.70 -6.50
N GLN A 87 -7.54 -3.29 -6.01
CA GLN A 87 -6.38 -4.16 -5.80
C GLN A 87 -6.14 -4.48 -4.33
N ILE A 88 -6.51 -3.56 -3.43
CA ILE A 88 -6.41 -3.74 -1.97
C ILE A 88 -7.33 -2.76 -1.27
N VAL A 89 -7.79 -3.17 -0.08
CA VAL A 89 -8.53 -2.33 0.84
C VAL A 89 -8.08 -2.62 2.28
N PHE A 90 -7.94 -1.57 3.07
CA PHE A 90 -7.61 -1.64 4.50
C PHE A 90 -8.61 -2.54 5.24
N PRO A 91 -8.19 -3.39 6.20
CA PRO A 91 -6.92 -3.37 6.93
C PRO A 91 -5.71 -4.06 6.28
N ASP A 92 -5.83 -4.67 5.10
CA ASP A 92 -4.67 -5.20 4.39
C ASP A 92 -3.73 -4.04 3.98
N LEU A 93 -2.43 -4.30 3.97
CA LEU A 93 -1.41 -3.25 3.91
C LEU A 93 -0.86 -3.10 2.49
N LEU A 94 -0.80 -1.86 2.00
CA LEU A 94 -0.05 -1.52 0.79
C LEU A 94 1.16 -0.66 1.17
N CYS A 95 2.35 -1.23 1.05
CA CYS A 95 3.61 -0.55 1.30
C CYS A 95 4.08 0.19 0.04
N MET A 96 4.32 1.49 0.17
CA MET A 96 4.99 2.31 -0.84
C MET A 96 6.49 2.22 -0.64
N LEU A 97 7.22 1.75 -1.66
CA LEU A 97 8.66 1.52 -1.58
C LEU A 97 9.39 2.29 -2.67
N ASP A 98 10.54 2.85 -2.30
CA ASP A 98 11.50 3.37 -3.27
C ASP A 98 11.98 2.22 -4.19
N PRO A 99 11.83 2.32 -5.52
CA PRO A 99 12.16 1.21 -6.42
C PRO A 99 13.63 0.80 -6.40
N LYS A 100 14.55 1.71 -6.07
CA LYS A 100 16.00 1.50 -6.11
C LYS A 100 16.52 0.92 -4.81
N THR A 101 15.98 1.36 -3.69
CA THR A 101 16.48 1.04 -2.35
C THR A 101 15.55 0.10 -1.58
N GLY A 102 14.28 -0.03 -1.96
CA GLY A 102 13.28 -0.76 -1.17
C GLY A 102 13.00 -0.12 0.19
N ARG A 103 13.38 1.14 0.39
CA ARG A 103 13.01 1.91 1.59
C ARG A 103 11.51 2.20 1.54
N GLY A 104 10.83 2.04 2.67
CA GLY A 104 9.45 2.53 2.83
C GLY A 104 9.40 4.05 2.69
N ILE A 105 8.51 4.52 1.81
CA ILE A 105 8.19 5.93 1.63
C ILE A 105 6.99 6.27 2.51
N MET A 106 7.16 7.26 3.37
CA MET A 106 6.08 7.75 4.23
C MET A 106 5.12 8.64 3.43
N SER A 107 3.85 8.69 3.82
CA SER A 107 2.84 9.53 3.15
C SER A 107 3.23 11.02 3.09
N ILE A 108 3.92 11.52 4.12
CA ILE A 108 4.42 12.92 4.16
C ILE A 108 5.57 13.19 3.17
N GLU A 109 6.20 12.15 2.62
CA GLU A 109 7.29 12.28 1.65
C GLU A 109 6.80 12.30 0.20
N LEU A 110 5.49 12.08 -0.02
CA LEU A 110 4.91 12.00 -1.36
C LEU A 110 4.95 13.36 -2.05
N LYS A 111 5.37 13.34 -3.31
CA LYS A 111 5.41 14.50 -4.19
C LYS A 111 5.30 14.06 -5.63
N GLU A 112 4.90 14.97 -6.50
CA GLU A 112 4.89 14.72 -7.94
C GLU A 112 6.27 14.24 -8.43
N ASN A 113 6.23 13.39 -9.47
CA ASN A 113 7.38 12.74 -10.07
C ASN A 113 8.14 11.74 -9.19
N LEU A 114 7.69 11.49 -7.95
CA LEU A 114 8.26 10.42 -7.14
C LEU A 114 7.87 9.05 -7.70
N GLU A 115 8.86 8.19 -7.93
CA GLU A 115 8.66 6.81 -8.36
C GLU A 115 8.46 5.89 -7.17
N LEU A 116 7.51 4.96 -7.28
CA LEU A 116 7.12 4.03 -6.23
C LEU A 116 6.93 2.61 -6.80
N LYS A 117 7.37 1.61 -6.06
CA LYS A 117 6.86 0.23 -6.17
C LYS A 117 5.89 -0.03 -5.02
N LEU A 118 4.71 -0.55 -5.35
CA LEU A 118 3.64 -0.85 -4.41
C LEU A 118 3.60 -2.35 -4.14
N VAL A 119 3.76 -2.74 -2.87
CA VAL A 119 3.71 -4.14 -2.44
C VAL A 119 2.58 -4.32 -1.42
N ALA A 120 1.63 -5.18 -1.75
CA ALA A 120 0.51 -5.54 -0.89
C ALA A 120 0.88 -6.71 0.01
N MET A 121 0.34 -6.74 1.23
CA MET A 121 0.42 -7.89 2.11
C MET A 121 -0.83 -8.00 3.00
N PRO A 122 -1.24 -9.22 3.38
CA PRO A 122 -2.38 -9.40 4.26
C PRO A 122 -2.11 -8.80 5.64
N CYS A 123 -3.18 -8.28 6.25
CA CYS A 123 -3.17 -7.84 7.62
C CYS A 123 -3.01 -9.01 8.59
N HIS A 124 -2.69 -8.70 9.84
CA HIS A 124 -2.60 -9.72 10.88
C HIS A 124 -3.99 -10.29 11.20
N GLU A 125 -4.10 -11.60 11.45
CA GLU A 125 -5.38 -12.29 11.72
C GLU A 125 -6.25 -11.61 12.78
N ARG A 126 -5.64 -11.07 13.84
CA ARG A 126 -6.33 -10.27 14.86
C ARG A 126 -7.16 -9.11 14.31
N LEU A 127 -6.72 -8.45 13.23
CA LEU A 127 -7.50 -7.40 12.56
C LEU A 127 -8.67 -8.00 11.78
N ARG A 128 -8.49 -9.18 11.18
CA ARG A 128 -9.56 -9.95 10.53
C ARG A 128 -10.62 -10.40 11.53
N GLU A 129 -10.21 -10.86 12.71
CA GLU A 129 -11.13 -11.21 13.79
C GLU A 129 -11.90 -9.97 14.29
N ALA A 130 -11.22 -8.83 14.42
CA ALA A 130 -11.88 -7.58 14.81
C ALA A 130 -13.00 -7.17 13.83
N LEU A 131 -12.81 -7.37 12.52
CA LEU A 131 -13.83 -7.13 11.50
C LEU A 131 -15.11 -7.97 11.64
N LYS A 132 -15.09 -9.06 12.41
CA LYS A 132 -16.30 -9.84 12.71
C LYS A 132 -17.19 -9.14 13.74
N HIS A 133 -16.60 -8.30 14.61
CA HIS A 133 -17.30 -7.55 15.64
C HIS A 133 -17.92 -6.25 15.08
N PRO A 134 -19.12 -5.82 15.54
CA PRO A 134 -19.73 -4.56 15.10
C PRO A 134 -18.80 -3.34 15.21
N ASP A 135 -18.10 -3.18 16.33
CA ASP A 135 -17.18 -2.05 16.53
C ASP A 135 -15.98 -2.09 15.58
N GLY A 136 -15.48 -3.28 15.25
CA GLY A 136 -14.41 -3.42 14.26
C GLY A 136 -14.89 -3.06 12.86
N LYS A 137 -16.11 -3.47 12.47
CA LYS A 137 -16.69 -3.05 11.17
C LYS A 137 -16.79 -1.53 11.06
N ILE A 138 -17.15 -0.84 12.14
CA ILE A 138 -17.18 0.62 12.18
C ILE A 138 -15.75 1.18 12.13
N ALA A 139 -14.84 0.65 12.94
CA ALA A 139 -13.47 1.13 13.05
C ALA A 139 -12.68 1.01 11.74
N PHE A 140 -12.87 -0.08 10.99
CA PHE A 140 -12.19 -0.35 9.71
C PHE A 140 -13.03 0.05 8.49
N SER A 141 -14.18 0.71 8.68
CA SER A 141 -15.09 1.11 7.61
C SER A 141 -14.42 2.03 6.60
N SER A 142 -14.71 1.79 5.32
CA SER A 142 -14.21 2.61 4.22
C SER A 142 -14.71 4.05 4.21
N LYS A 143 -15.84 4.30 4.90
CA LYS A 143 -16.43 5.63 5.03
C LYS A 143 -15.47 6.62 5.71
N ARG A 144 -14.60 6.12 6.60
CA ARG A 144 -13.59 6.92 7.31
C ARG A 144 -12.50 7.52 6.41
N TYR A 145 -12.47 7.11 5.14
CA TYR A 145 -11.61 7.65 4.09
C TYR A 145 -12.41 7.97 2.81
N GLY A 146 -13.69 8.33 2.98
CA GLY A 146 -14.54 8.83 1.90
C GLY A 146 -14.96 7.79 0.86
N GLN A 147 -14.83 6.49 1.17
CA GLN A 147 -15.12 5.41 0.23
C GLN A 147 -16.30 4.55 0.70
N ASN A 148 -16.94 3.84 -0.24
CA ASN A 148 -18.00 2.88 0.05
C ASN A 148 -17.64 1.48 -0.48
N ILE A 149 -16.59 0.89 0.10
CA ILE A 149 -15.97 -0.37 -0.30
C ILE A 149 -16.19 -1.38 0.82
N LYS A 150 -16.65 -2.59 0.47
CA LYS A 150 -16.66 -3.71 1.39
C LYS A 150 -15.25 -4.28 1.50
N TYR A 151 -14.80 -4.61 2.71
CA TYR A 151 -13.55 -5.33 2.88
C TYR A 151 -13.59 -6.67 2.12
N ILE A 152 -12.60 -6.88 1.26
CA ILE A 152 -12.31 -8.13 0.55
C ILE A 152 -10.86 -8.45 0.90
N PRO A 153 -10.57 -9.63 1.48
CA PRO A 153 -9.19 -10.05 1.76
C PRO A 153 -8.33 -10.00 0.51
N LEU A 154 -7.08 -9.58 0.65
CA LEU A 154 -6.12 -9.52 -0.45
C LEU A 154 -6.05 -10.84 -1.24
N GLU A 155 -6.16 -11.98 -0.58
CA GLU A 155 -6.10 -13.32 -1.16
C GLU A 155 -7.36 -13.70 -1.97
N GLU A 156 -8.44 -12.93 -1.87
CA GLU A 156 -9.62 -13.09 -2.74
C GLU A 156 -9.56 -12.16 -3.96
N LEU A 157 -8.67 -11.17 -3.94
CA LEU A 157 -8.41 -10.26 -5.06
C LEU A 157 -7.31 -10.77 -6.00
N HIS A 158 -6.48 -11.74 -5.57
CA HIS A 158 -5.30 -12.24 -6.29
C HIS A 158 -5.09 -13.74 -6.13
#